data_AF-A0A971QFZ4-F1
#
_entry.id   AF-A0A971QFZ4-F1
#
_cell.length_a   1.000
_cell.length_b   1.000
_cell.length_c   1.000
_cell.angle_alpha   90.00
_cell.angle_beta   90.00
_cell.angle_gamma   90.00
#
_symmetry.space_group_name_H-M   'P 1'
#
loop_
_entity.id
_entity.type
_entity.pdbx_description
1 polymer ?
#
loop_
_entity_poly.entity_id
_entity_poly.type
_entity_poly.pdbx_seq_one_letter_code
_entity_poly.pdbx_strand_id
1 'polypeptide(L)'
;MVTLAITGVARAEVEITDAVTREFSVYNGSLEPVEVTDAVTREFSVYNGSLEPVEVTDSVTREFSLYNGSLGPVEVTDAVTREFSVFKHGAVSRKTHGSVGTFDVAVHVPGAVEPRQAGPTKLIVTFNQEVQTPGGPTTEDIALSSGTVTGVAFYTHNGPQLTIDMTGAANQANLVVSYPGLTDDQGAPLAETLCFGVLTGDANGDQRVNIFDLVQVRNALNQAPTQSTFTRDVTADGAINIFDLVAVRNVLNTALANACP
;
A
#
# COMPACT_ATOMS: atom_id res chain seq x y z
N MET A 1 -26.13 -17.01 22.15
CA MET A 1 -25.25 -17.89 22.96
C MET A 1 -23.88 -17.73 22.34
N VAL A 2 -22.85 -17.27 23.06
CA VAL A 2 -21.54 -17.00 22.45
C VAL A 2 -20.80 -18.32 22.36
N THR A 3 -20.65 -18.85 21.16
CA THR A 3 -19.76 -19.98 20.90
C THR A 3 -18.36 -19.40 20.65
N LEU A 4 -17.40 -19.75 21.50
CA LEU A 4 -16.00 -19.32 21.38
C LEU A 4 -15.16 -20.56 21.06
N ALA A 5 -14.79 -20.71 19.79
CA ALA A 5 -13.84 -21.73 19.36
C ALA A 5 -12.42 -21.13 19.41
N ILE A 6 -11.65 -21.49 20.45
CA ILE A 6 -10.20 -21.24 20.49
C ILE A 6 -9.53 -22.60 20.36
N THR A 7 -9.19 -22.99 19.14
CA THR A 7 -8.46 -24.23 18.88
C THR A 7 -6.98 -23.93 18.68
N GLY A 8 -6.15 -24.54 19.53
CA GLY A 8 -4.70 -24.37 19.54
C GLY A 8 -3.96 -25.69 19.44
N VAL A 9 -4.30 -26.58 18.51
CA VAL A 9 -3.47 -27.77 18.18
C VAL A 9 -3.68 -28.20 16.72
N ALA A 10 -2.61 -28.75 16.14
CA ALA A 10 -2.36 -28.97 14.72
C ALA A 10 -3.31 -29.87 13.91
N ARG A 11 -4.40 -30.45 14.45
CA ARG A 11 -5.38 -31.25 13.68
C ARG A 11 -6.71 -31.37 14.43
N ALA A 12 -7.74 -30.63 14.02
CA ALA A 12 -9.13 -30.84 14.43
C ALA A 12 -10.10 -30.32 13.37
N GLU A 13 -11.15 -31.09 13.08
CA GLU A 13 -12.31 -30.74 12.26
C GLU A 13 -13.29 -29.94 13.13
N VAL A 14 -13.83 -28.83 12.62
CA VAL A 14 -14.77 -27.95 13.33
C VAL A 14 -15.97 -27.69 12.43
N GLU A 15 -17.14 -28.12 12.87
CA GLU A 15 -18.42 -27.96 12.19
C GLU A 15 -19.35 -27.12 13.09
N ILE A 16 -19.90 -26.02 12.59
CA ILE A 16 -20.85 -25.18 13.34
C ILE A 16 -22.13 -24.98 12.51
N THR A 17 -23.25 -25.49 13.04
CA THR A 17 -24.53 -25.61 12.33
C THR A 17 -25.46 -24.39 12.48
N ASP A 18 -25.38 -23.62 13.57
CA ASP A 18 -26.27 -22.46 13.81
C ASP A 18 -25.67 -21.46 14.82
N ALA A 19 -25.55 -20.17 14.45
CA ALA A 19 -25.09 -19.13 15.37
C ALA A 19 -25.90 -17.81 15.29
N VAL A 20 -26.60 -17.48 16.39
CA VAL A 20 -27.22 -16.16 16.59
C VAL A 20 -26.46 -15.42 17.71
N THR A 21 -25.58 -14.50 17.27
CA THR A 21 -24.71 -13.51 17.98
C THR A 21 -23.20 -13.81 18.07
N ARG A 22 -22.42 -12.85 17.50
CA ARG A 22 -20.97 -12.59 17.57
C ARG A 22 -20.08 -13.82 17.71
N GLU A 23 -19.69 -14.37 16.58
CA GLU A 23 -18.57 -15.31 16.48
C GLU A 23 -17.23 -14.56 16.44
N PHE A 24 -16.24 -15.06 17.18
CA PHE A 24 -14.88 -14.53 17.21
C PHE A 24 -13.93 -15.72 17.18
N SER A 25 -13.28 -15.90 16.03
CA SER A 25 -12.43 -17.06 15.76
C SER A 25 -11.02 -16.57 15.43
N VAL A 26 -10.03 -17.08 16.17
CA VAL A 26 -8.61 -16.71 16.02
C VAL A 26 -7.82 -17.98 15.79
N TYR A 27 -7.21 -18.10 14.61
CA TYR A 27 -6.51 -19.31 14.20
C TYR A 27 -5.02 -19.05 13.94
N ASN A 28 -4.17 -19.95 14.43
CA ASN A 28 -2.73 -19.93 14.24
C ASN A 28 -2.22 -21.35 13.94
N GLY A 29 -2.26 -21.75 12.67
CA GLY A 29 -1.94 -23.12 12.22
C GLY A 29 -2.41 -23.44 10.79
N SER A 30 -2.26 -24.70 10.39
CA SER A 30 -2.80 -25.25 9.13
C SER A 30 -4.07 -26.04 9.45
N LEU A 31 -5.17 -25.76 8.73
CA LEU A 31 -6.48 -26.38 8.94
C LEU A 31 -6.93 -27.13 7.67
N GLU A 32 -7.73 -28.17 7.89
CA GLU A 32 -8.61 -28.80 6.88
C GLU A 32 -9.84 -27.89 6.64
N PRO A 33 -10.70 -28.17 5.63
CA PRO A 33 -11.83 -27.30 5.29
C PRO A 33 -12.72 -27.00 6.50
N VAL A 34 -13.07 -25.73 6.66
CA VAL A 34 -14.03 -25.27 7.66
C VAL A 34 -15.35 -25.04 6.94
N GLU A 35 -16.41 -25.70 7.39
CA GLU A 35 -17.76 -25.59 6.83
C GLU A 35 -18.65 -24.79 7.80
N VAL A 36 -19.27 -23.71 7.32
CA VAL A 36 -20.24 -22.91 8.06
C VAL A 36 -21.52 -22.79 7.23
N THR A 37 -22.66 -23.19 7.82
CA THR A 37 -23.92 -23.41 7.08
C THR A 37 -24.99 -22.33 7.29
N ASP A 38 -24.96 -21.57 8.40
CA ASP A 38 -25.96 -20.53 8.68
C ASP A 38 -25.47 -19.50 9.73
N ALA A 39 -25.18 -18.25 9.32
CA ALA A 39 -24.71 -17.19 10.24
C ALA A 39 -25.31 -15.79 9.98
N VAL A 40 -25.86 -15.15 11.04
CA VAL A 40 -26.49 -13.81 10.99
C VAL A 40 -25.69 -12.76 11.77
N THR A 41 -24.34 -12.74 11.66
CA THR A 41 -23.52 -11.81 12.46
C THR A 41 -22.19 -11.38 11.85
N ARG A 42 -21.71 -10.17 12.19
CA ARG A 42 -20.38 -9.64 11.80
C ARG A 42 -19.29 -10.63 12.20
N GLU A 43 -18.80 -11.37 11.23
CA GLU A 43 -17.67 -12.26 11.41
C GLU A 43 -16.37 -11.45 11.49
N PHE A 44 -15.51 -11.78 12.45
CA PHE A 44 -14.15 -11.25 12.54
C PHE A 44 -13.21 -12.44 12.67
N SER A 45 -12.53 -12.74 11.57
CA SER A 45 -11.63 -13.88 11.46
C SER A 45 -10.23 -13.38 11.14
N VAL A 46 -9.25 -13.76 11.98
CA VAL A 46 -7.84 -13.42 11.82
C VAL A 46 -7.06 -14.71 11.61
N TYR A 47 -6.42 -14.82 10.44
CA TYR A 47 -5.73 -16.03 10.01
C TYR A 47 -4.22 -15.78 9.86
N ASN A 48 -3.44 -16.67 10.46
CA ASN A 48 -1.98 -16.70 10.35
C ASN A 48 -1.53 -18.14 9.99
N GLY A 49 -1.61 -18.51 8.70
CA GLY A 49 -1.34 -19.87 8.21
C GLY A 49 -1.68 -20.12 6.73
N SER A 50 -1.65 -21.40 6.31
CA SER A 50 -2.04 -21.89 4.97
C SER A 50 -3.33 -22.69 5.09
N LEU A 51 -4.35 -22.36 4.29
CA LEU A 51 -5.67 -22.99 4.29
C LEU A 51 -5.97 -23.63 2.93
N GLU A 52 -6.57 -24.83 2.96
CA GLU A 52 -7.28 -25.45 1.83
C GLU A 52 -8.65 -24.74 1.61
N PRO A 53 -9.39 -25.00 0.52
CA PRO A 53 -10.63 -24.28 0.20
C PRO A 53 -11.64 -24.27 1.35
N VAL A 54 -12.27 -23.13 1.57
CA VAL A 54 -13.29 -22.89 2.60
C VAL A 54 -14.61 -22.62 1.88
N GLU A 55 -15.64 -23.39 2.21
CA GLU A 55 -17.00 -23.25 1.68
C GLU A 55 -17.88 -22.58 2.75
N VAL A 56 -18.52 -21.46 2.40
CA VAL A 56 -19.48 -20.78 3.27
C VAL A 56 -20.83 -20.77 2.57
N THR A 57 -21.82 -21.41 3.20
CA THR A 57 -23.21 -21.46 2.70
C THR A 57 -24.07 -20.59 3.63
N ASP A 58 -24.78 -19.62 3.05
CA ASP A 58 -25.77 -18.73 3.68
C ASP A 58 -25.26 -17.82 4.84
N SER A 59 -24.86 -16.57 4.52
CA SER A 59 -24.48 -15.57 5.54
C SER A 59 -25.09 -14.18 5.30
N VAL A 60 -25.57 -13.54 6.37
CA VAL A 60 -26.24 -12.22 6.29
C VAL A 60 -25.44 -11.14 7.02
N THR A 61 -24.18 -10.84 6.64
CA THR A 61 -23.44 -9.69 7.22
C THR A 61 -22.23 -9.18 6.44
N ARG A 62 -21.75 -7.96 6.78
CA ARG A 62 -20.43 -7.42 6.38
C ARG A 62 -19.29 -8.26 6.97
N GLU A 63 -18.54 -8.93 6.12
CA GLU A 63 -17.33 -9.68 6.48
C GLU A 63 -16.14 -8.72 6.70
N PHE A 64 -15.29 -8.98 7.70
CA PHE A 64 -13.97 -8.34 7.85
C PHE A 64 -12.95 -9.45 8.13
N SER A 65 -12.21 -9.82 7.09
CA SER A 65 -11.20 -10.88 7.15
C SER A 65 -9.81 -10.29 6.89
N LEU A 66 -8.87 -10.52 7.82
CA LEU A 66 -7.46 -10.11 7.71
C LEU A 66 -6.59 -11.35 7.50
N TYR A 67 -5.95 -11.43 6.34
CA TYR A 67 -5.10 -12.56 5.96
C TYR A 67 -3.62 -12.18 5.88
N ASN A 68 -2.78 -13.02 6.48
CA ASN A 68 -1.33 -12.96 6.34
C ASN A 68 -0.82 -14.35 5.89
N GLY A 69 -1.00 -14.69 4.61
CA GLY A 69 -0.66 -16.01 4.03
C GLY A 69 -1.03 -16.17 2.55
N SER A 70 -0.89 -17.39 2.02
CA SER A 70 -1.34 -17.79 0.67
C SER A 70 -2.67 -18.54 0.79
N LEU A 71 -3.69 -18.14 0.02
CA LEU A 71 -5.04 -18.72 0.05
C LEU A 71 -5.36 -19.45 -1.25
N GLY A 72 -6.10 -20.56 -1.16
CA GLY A 72 -6.84 -21.15 -2.27
C GLY A 72 -8.07 -20.31 -2.64
N PRO A 73 -8.77 -20.64 -3.73
CA PRO A 73 -10.02 -19.98 -4.10
C PRO A 73 -11.08 -20.19 -3.02
N VAL A 74 -11.76 -19.10 -2.63
CA VAL A 74 -12.88 -19.10 -1.67
C VAL A 74 -14.17 -18.95 -2.47
N GLU A 75 -15.12 -19.87 -2.32
CA GLU A 75 -16.44 -19.78 -2.97
C GLU A 75 -17.50 -19.37 -1.94
N VAL A 76 -18.23 -18.30 -2.22
CA VAL A 76 -19.31 -17.77 -1.38
C VAL A 76 -20.62 -17.84 -2.18
N THR A 77 -21.57 -18.65 -1.72
CA THR A 77 -22.76 -19.03 -2.52
C THR A 77 -23.97 -18.11 -2.31
N ASP A 78 -24.19 -17.58 -1.10
CA ASP A 78 -25.30 -16.66 -0.82
C ASP A 78 -24.99 -15.75 0.37
N ALA A 79 -24.40 -14.58 0.11
CA ALA A 79 -24.07 -13.62 1.15
C ALA A 79 -24.66 -12.23 0.87
N VAL A 80 -25.45 -11.70 1.82
CA VAL A 80 -25.88 -10.28 1.79
C VAL A 80 -24.82 -9.43 2.48
N THR A 81 -23.64 -9.39 1.88
CA THR A 81 -22.51 -8.59 2.35
C THR A 81 -22.50 -7.24 1.64
N ARG A 82 -22.10 -6.17 2.34
CA ARG A 82 -21.31 -5.14 1.66
C ARG A 82 -19.89 -5.57 1.93
N GLU A 83 -19.17 -5.91 0.88
CA GLU A 83 -17.75 -6.22 0.93
C GLU A 83 -17.03 -5.15 1.76
N PHE A 84 -16.26 -5.57 2.76
CA PHE A 84 -15.19 -4.76 3.30
C PHE A 84 -13.90 -5.42 2.86
N SER A 85 -13.44 -5.06 1.67
CA SER A 85 -12.13 -5.45 1.19
C SER A 85 -11.09 -4.67 2.00
N VAL A 86 -10.26 -5.37 2.78
CA VAL A 86 -9.00 -4.77 3.25
C VAL A 86 -8.11 -4.69 2.02
N PHE A 87 -8.08 -3.52 1.41
CA PHE A 87 -7.25 -3.27 0.25
C PHE A 87 -5.80 -3.11 0.71
N LYS A 88 -4.96 -4.11 0.44
CA LYS A 88 -3.53 -4.06 0.75
C LYS A 88 -2.82 -3.42 -0.44
N HIS A 89 -2.59 -2.12 -0.33
CA HIS A 89 -1.97 -1.33 -1.37
C HIS A 89 -0.44 -1.21 -1.16
N GLY A 90 0.33 -1.91 -1.99
CA GLY A 90 1.77 -1.63 -2.11
C GLY A 90 1.95 -0.35 -2.92
N ALA A 91 2.83 0.56 -2.49
CA ALA A 91 3.16 1.72 -3.30
C ALA A 91 4.63 2.11 -3.22
N VAL A 92 5.16 2.49 -4.38
CA VAL A 92 6.50 3.04 -4.51
C VAL A 92 6.50 4.33 -5.32
N SER A 93 7.38 5.26 -4.94
CA SER A 93 7.81 6.36 -5.79
C SER A 93 9.07 5.96 -6.55
N ARG A 94 8.93 5.83 -7.87
CA ARG A 94 10.01 5.44 -8.78
C ARG A 94 10.60 6.68 -9.45
N LYS A 95 11.93 6.84 -9.35
CA LYS A 95 12.68 7.82 -10.16
C LYS A 95 13.86 7.16 -10.83
N THR A 96 14.23 7.70 -11.99
CA THR A 96 15.46 7.37 -12.71
C THR A 96 16.59 8.25 -12.20
N HIS A 97 17.73 7.64 -11.91
CA HIS A 97 18.96 8.29 -11.44
C HIS A 97 19.99 8.28 -12.59
N GLY A 98 19.83 9.23 -13.51
CA GLY A 98 20.66 9.31 -14.72
C GLY A 98 20.73 7.99 -15.50
N SER A 99 21.94 7.53 -15.82
CA SER A 99 22.18 6.24 -16.48
C SER A 99 22.33 5.06 -15.53
N VAL A 100 22.29 5.28 -14.21
CA VAL A 100 22.49 4.22 -13.19
C VAL A 100 21.28 3.28 -13.14
N GLY A 101 20.08 3.82 -13.35
CA GLY A 101 18.85 3.04 -13.39
C GLY A 101 17.74 3.69 -12.57
N THR A 102 16.71 2.90 -12.25
CA THR A 102 15.56 3.34 -11.47
C THR A 102 15.65 2.86 -10.04
N PHE A 103 15.24 3.71 -9.10
CA PHE A 103 15.14 3.35 -7.70
C PHE A 103 13.78 3.74 -7.12
N ASP A 104 13.32 2.91 -6.19
CA ASP A 104 11.99 2.95 -5.61
C ASP A 104 12.06 3.30 -4.12
N VAL A 105 11.36 4.36 -3.74
CA VAL A 105 11.05 4.66 -2.34
C VAL A 105 9.71 4.01 -2.01
N ALA A 106 9.64 3.17 -1.00
CA ALA A 106 8.36 2.65 -0.50
C ALA A 106 7.56 3.80 0.14
N VAL A 107 6.40 4.13 -0.44
CA VAL A 107 5.56 5.27 0.01
C VAL A 107 4.25 4.85 0.66
N HIS A 108 3.92 3.57 0.66
CA HIS A 108 2.78 3.02 1.40
C HIS A 108 3.04 2.87 2.90
N VAL A 109 4.30 2.97 3.35
CA VAL A 109 4.64 2.80 4.75
C VAL A 109 4.33 4.08 5.54
N PRO A 110 3.77 3.99 6.76
CA PRO A 110 3.46 5.16 7.57
C PRO A 110 4.69 6.04 7.76
N GLY A 111 4.54 7.34 7.48
CA GLY A 111 5.61 8.31 7.61
C GLY A 111 6.68 8.26 6.52
N ALA A 112 6.43 7.54 5.42
CA ALA A 112 7.30 7.55 4.25
C ALA A 112 7.49 8.97 3.70
N VAL A 113 8.67 9.22 3.16
CA VAL A 113 9.04 10.48 2.51
C VAL A 113 9.72 10.19 1.19
N GLU A 114 9.32 10.88 0.12
CA GLU A 114 10.08 10.98 -1.12
C GLU A 114 11.10 12.13 -0.98
N PRO A 115 12.41 11.82 -0.81
CA PRO A 115 13.39 12.83 -0.42
C PRO A 115 14.13 13.45 -1.61
N ARG A 116 13.90 12.95 -2.82
CA ARG A 116 14.61 13.40 -4.01
C ARG A 116 13.94 14.64 -4.58
N GLN A 117 14.75 15.48 -5.20
CA GLN A 117 14.35 16.76 -5.75
C GLN A 117 13.21 16.62 -6.77
N ALA A 118 12.33 17.63 -6.76
CA ALA A 118 11.10 17.67 -7.56
C ALA A 118 10.06 16.58 -7.21
N GLY A 119 10.25 15.87 -6.10
CA GLY A 119 9.27 14.90 -5.59
C GLY A 119 9.07 13.69 -6.50
N PRO A 120 7.95 12.96 -6.35
CA PRO A 120 7.65 11.79 -7.16
C PRO A 120 7.43 12.16 -8.63
N THR A 121 8.00 11.38 -9.54
CA THR A 121 7.75 11.50 -11.00
C THR A 121 6.93 10.35 -11.56
N LYS A 122 6.99 9.20 -10.89
CA LYS A 122 6.19 8.02 -11.21
C LYS A 122 5.80 7.35 -9.90
N LEU A 123 4.52 7.08 -9.72
CA LEU A 123 4.02 6.21 -8.65
C LEU A 123 3.64 4.88 -9.27
N ILE A 124 4.02 3.81 -8.59
CA ILE A 124 3.56 2.46 -8.91
C ILE A 124 2.80 1.98 -7.69
N VAL A 125 1.52 1.77 -7.93
CA VAL A 125 0.53 1.33 -6.97
C VAL A 125 0.19 -0.11 -7.32
N THR A 126 0.30 -1.00 -6.35
CA THR A 126 -0.04 -2.42 -6.49
C THR A 126 -1.24 -2.72 -5.63
N PHE A 127 -2.29 -3.21 -6.26
CA PHE A 127 -3.52 -3.57 -5.62
C PHE A 127 -3.55 -5.08 -5.33
N ASN A 128 -4.28 -5.49 -4.29
CA ASN A 128 -4.48 -6.90 -3.97
C ASN A 128 -5.71 -7.51 -4.65
N GLN A 129 -6.54 -6.68 -5.27
CA GLN A 129 -7.69 -7.06 -6.09
C GLN A 129 -7.62 -6.33 -7.43
N GLU A 130 -8.33 -6.85 -8.42
CA GLU A 130 -8.40 -6.20 -9.73
C GLU A 130 -9.13 -4.87 -9.61
N VAL A 131 -8.54 -3.81 -10.17
CA VAL A 131 -9.15 -2.48 -10.20
C VAL A 131 -9.51 -2.16 -11.63
N GLN A 132 -10.73 -1.69 -11.83
CA GLN A 132 -11.29 -1.36 -13.13
C GLN A 132 -11.24 0.15 -13.37
N THR A 133 -11.16 0.50 -14.65
CA THR A 133 -11.38 1.86 -15.15
C THR A 133 -12.56 1.82 -16.12
N PRO A 134 -13.77 2.22 -15.70
CA PRO A 134 -14.92 2.30 -16.59
C PRO A 134 -14.65 3.31 -17.72
N GLY A 135 -14.19 2.82 -18.88
CA GLY A 135 -13.79 3.67 -20.03
C GLY A 135 -12.29 3.63 -20.38
N GLY A 136 -11.50 2.86 -19.63
CA GLY A 136 -10.04 2.79 -19.78
C GLY A 136 -9.30 3.87 -18.99
N PRO A 137 -7.97 3.72 -18.80
CA PRO A 137 -7.21 4.62 -17.96
C PRO A 137 -7.07 6.02 -18.55
N THR A 138 -7.45 7.02 -17.76
CA THR A 138 -7.30 8.44 -18.06
C THR A 138 -6.65 9.17 -16.88
N THR A 139 -6.14 10.38 -17.13
CA THR A 139 -5.60 11.22 -16.06
C THR A 139 -6.66 11.73 -15.09
N GLU A 140 -7.95 11.68 -15.48
CA GLU A 140 -9.08 12.09 -14.65
C GLU A 140 -9.42 11.05 -13.57
N ASP A 141 -8.94 9.82 -13.74
CA ASP A 141 -9.16 8.74 -12.77
C ASP A 141 -8.41 8.94 -11.45
N ILE A 142 -7.43 9.84 -11.46
CA ILE A 142 -6.51 10.09 -10.36
C ILE A 142 -6.56 11.57 -9.96
N ALA A 143 -6.72 11.83 -8.67
CA ALA A 143 -6.65 13.17 -8.11
C ALA A 143 -5.52 13.28 -7.08
N LEU A 144 -4.72 14.33 -7.21
CA LEU A 144 -3.58 14.64 -6.36
C LEU A 144 -3.86 15.89 -5.52
N SER A 145 -3.44 15.92 -4.25
CA SER A 145 -3.50 17.14 -3.42
C SER A 145 -2.57 18.25 -3.93
N SER A 146 -1.51 17.88 -4.66
CA SER A 146 -0.61 18.81 -5.34
C SER A 146 0.07 18.15 -6.53
N GLY A 147 0.50 18.95 -7.50
CA GLY A 147 1.07 18.47 -8.75
C GLY A 147 0.03 18.10 -9.81
N THR A 148 0.52 17.51 -10.90
CA THR A 148 -0.26 17.22 -12.10
C THR A 148 0.01 15.80 -12.55
N VAL A 149 -1.06 15.03 -12.78
CA VAL A 149 -0.99 13.71 -13.42
C VAL A 149 -0.76 13.91 -14.93
N THR A 150 0.26 13.24 -15.47
CA THR A 150 0.65 13.34 -16.88
C THR A 150 0.43 12.05 -17.65
N GLY A 151 0.18 10.93 -16.97
CA GLY A 151 -0.12 9.65 -17.59
C GLY A 151 -0.62 8.63 -16.58
N VAL A 152 -1.50 7.75 -17.02
CA VAL A 152 -2.06 6.66 -16.22
C VAL A 152 -2.03 5.39 -17.06
N ALA A 153 -1.54 4.30 -16.50
CA ALA A 153 -1.48 3.01 -17.17
C ALA A 153 -1.68 1.86 -16.18
N PHE A 154 -2.38 0.82 -16.62
CA PHE A 154 -2.50 -0.42 -15.87
C PHE A 154 -1.60 -1.50 -16.47
N TYR A 155 -0.96 -2.25 -15.60
CA TYR A 155 -0.17 -3.42 -15.94
C TYR A 155 -0.66 -4.61 -15.12
N THR A 156 -0.87 -5.74 -15.78
CA THR A 156 -1.26 -7.00 -15.13
C THR A 156 -0.07 -7.92 -14.86
N HIS A 157 1.14 -7.53 -15.29
CA HIS A 157 2.35 -8.34 -15.09
C HIS A 157 2.85 -8.17 -13.65
N ASN A 158 2.69 -9.21 -12.82
CA ASN A 158 2.94 -9.26 -11.37
C ASN A 158 1.83 -8.71 -10.46
N GLY A 159 0.57 -8.80 -10.90
CA GLY A 159 -0.61 -8.33 -10.17
C GLY A 159 -1.20 -7.05 -10.77
N PRO A 160 -2.36 -6.58 -10.28
CA PRO A 160 -2.99 -5.35 -10.76
C PRO A 160 -2.18 -4.14 -10.31
N GLN A 161 -1.33 -3.63 -11.21
CA GLN A 161 -0.51 -2.46 -10.97
C GLN A 161 -1.02 -1.24 -11.73
N LEU A 162 -1.22 -0.16 -11.00
CA LEU A 162 -1.49 1.17 -11.52
C LEU A 162 -0.19 1.98 -11.53
N THR A 163 0.20 2.45 -12.70
CA THR A 163 1.30 3.41 -12.86
C THR A 163 0.73 4.80 -13.10
N ILE A 164 1.20 5.75 -12.31
CA ILE A 164 0.82 7.16 -12.39
C ILE A 164 2.08 7.97 -12.69
N ASP A 165 2.18 8.49 -13.90
CA ASP A 165 3.19 9.49 -14.23
C ASP A 165 2.70 10.85 -13.79
N MET A 166 3.56 11.60 -13.09
CA MET A 166 3.17 12.87 -12.50
C MET A 166 4.35 13.84 -12.38
N THR A 167 4.04 15.12 -12.18
CA THR A 167 5.04 16.16 -11.95
C THR A 167 4.53 17.21 -10.97
N GLY A 168 5.45 18.00 -10.39
CA GLY A 168 5.07 19.24 -9.69
C GLY A 168 4.40 19.04 -8.33
N ALA A 169 4.59 17.88 -7.67
CA ALA A 169 4.17 17.72 -6.28
C ALA A 169 4.82 18.80 -5.39
N ALA A 170 4.05 19.37 -4.47
CA ALA A 170 4.53 20.44 -3.61
C ALA A 170 5.60 19.91 -2.64
N ASN A 171 6.74 20.61 -2.56
CA ASN A 171 7.77 20.30 -1.57
C ASN A 171 7.33 20.77 -0.17
N GLN A 172 7.82 20.10 0.86
CA GLN A 172 7.50 20.38 2.26
C GLN A 172 5.99 20.22 2.55
N ALA A 173 5.36 19.24 1.90
CA ALA A 173 3.94 18.94 2.05
C ALA A 173 3.70 17.44 1.95
N ASN A 174 2.56 16.99 2.48
CA ASN A 174 2.08 15.64 2.22
C ASN A 174 1.36 15.61 0.88
N LEU A 175 1.72 14.63 0.06
CA LEU A 175 1.00 14.32 -1.16
C LEU A 175 -0.06 13.28 -0.83
N VAL A 176 -1.32 13.60 -1.13
CA VAL A 176 -2.45 12.67 -1.05
C VAL A 176 -2.86 12.33 -2.48
N VAL A 177 -2.95 11.04 -2.77
CA VAL A 177 -3.41 10.48 -4.04
C VAL A 177 -4.74 9.80 -3.78
N SER A 178 -5.74 10.12 -4.59
CA SER A 178 -7.08 9.54 -4.56
C SER A 178 -7.47 9.04 -5.94
N TYR A 179 -8.45 8.13 -5.97
CA TYR A 179 -8.75 7.31 -7.15
C TYR A 179 -10.21 7.45 -7.62
N PRO A 180 -10.72 8.67 -7.89
CA PRO A 180 -12.15 8.90 -8.13
C PRO A 180 -12.73 8.20 -9.38
N GLY A 181 -11.91 7.88 -10.37
CA GLY A 181 -12.35 7.15 -11.58
C GLY A 181 -12.11 5.65 -11.53
N LEU A 182 -11.59 5.13 -10.41
CA LEU A 182 -11.33 3.70 -10.23
C LEU A 182 -12.45 3.01 -9.48
N THR A 183 -12.78 1.80 -9.91
CA THR A 183 -13.73 0.92 -9.23
C THR A 183 -13.13 -0.44 -8.94
N ASP A 184 -13.68 -1.17 -7.98
CA ASP A 184 -13.43 -2.60 -7.83
C ASP A 184 -14.05 -3.41 -9.00
N ASP A 185 -13.93 -4.74 -8.93
CA ASP A 185 -14.46 -5.68 -9.91
C ASP A 185 -15.99 -5.81 -9.87
N GLN A 186 -16.65 -5.32 -8.82
CA GLN A 186 -18.11 -5.21 -8.71
C GLN A 186 -18.63 -3.81 -9.12
N GLY A 187 -17.73 -2.88 -9.46
CA GLY A 187 -18.06 -1.53 -9.91
C GLY A 187 -18.30 -0.51 -8.79
N ALA A 188 -17.94 -0.81 -7.54
CA ALA A 188 -17.99 0.16 -6.45
C ALA A 188 -16.76 1.09 -6.48
N PRO A 189 -16.91 2.38 -6.13
CA PRO A 189 -15.82 3.34 -6.21
C PRO A 189 -14.75 3.10 -5.13
N LEU A 190 -13.47 3.23 -5.51
CA LEU A 190 -12.35 3.16 -4.57
C LEU A 190 -12.30 4.40 -3.66
N ALA A 191 -12.56 4.20 -2.37
CA ALA A 191 -12.52 5.28 -1.36
C ALA A 191 -11.15 5.45 -0.69
N GLU A 192 -10.21 4.55 -0.92
CA GLU A 192 -8.86 4.61 -0.34
C GLU A 192 -8.06 5.81 -0.89
N THR A 193 -7.12 6.29 -0.08
CA THR A 193 -6.10 7.24 -0.52
C THR A 193 -4.70 6.78 -0.12
N LEU A 194 -3.71 7.09 -0.95
CA LEU A 194 -2.30 6.97 -0.61
C LEU A 194 -1.81 8.34 -0.09
N CYS A 195 -1.13 8.35 1.04
CA CYS A 195 -0.50 9.57 1.56
C CYS A 195 0.94 9.32 1.99
N PHE A 196 1.83 10.23 1.57
CA PHE A 196 3.23 10.26 2.00
C PHE A 196 3.82 11.68 1.93
N GLY A 197 4.96 11.87 2.56
CA GLY A 197 5.67 13.15 2.56
C GLY A 197 6.45 13.41 1.27
N VAL A 198 6.45 14.64 0.80
CA VAL A 198 7.38 15.13 -0.23
C VAL A 198 8.29 16.17 0.42
N LEU A 199 9.52 15.78 0.73
CA LEU A 199 10.46 16.63 1.44
C LEU A 199 11.87 16.44 0.89
N THR A 200 12.21 17.29 -0.09
CA THR A 200 13.54 17.29 -0.71
C THR A 200 14.62 17.42 0.35
N GLY A 201 15.60 16.51 0.32
CA GLY A 201 16.77 16.53 1.20
C GLY A 201 16.64 15.75 2.50
N ASP A 202 15.49 15.15 2.80
CA ASP A 202 15.29 14.23 3.93
C ASP A 202 15.88 12.84 3.61
N ALA A 203 17.20 12.78 3.45
CA ALA A 203 17.89 11.59 2.96
C ALA A 203 17.79 10.38 3.90
N ASN A 204 17.48 10.60 5.18
CA ASN A 204 17.26 9.53 6.17
C ASN A 204 15.78 9.15 6.36
N GLY A 205 14.84 9.95 5.85
CA GLY A 205 13.39 9.69 5.90
C GLY A 205 12.76 9.95 7.27
N ASP A 206 13.33 10.84 8.10
CA ASP A 206 12.84 11.16 9.45
C ASP A 206 11.85 12.34 9.49
N GLN A 207 11.41 12.81 8.31
CA GLN A 207 10.48 13.92 8.08
C GLN A 207 11.06 15.30 8.42
N ARG A 208 12.38 15.42 8.60
CA ARG A 208 13.05 16.68 8.96
C ARG A 208 14.41 16.80 8.29
N VAL A 209 14.58 17.81 7.44
CA VAL A 209 15.88 18.09 6.84
C VAL A 209 16.80 18.81 7.83
N ASN A 210 17.87 18.14 8.23
CA ASN A 210 18.83 18.66 9.19
C ASN A 210 20.28 18.19 8.88
N ILE A 211 21.20 18.37 9.84
CA ILE A 211 22.61 18.02 9.67
C ILE A 211 22.84 16.52 9.49
N PHE A 212 21.95 15.66 9.99
CA PHE A 212 22.05 14.22 9.82
C PHE A 212 21.85 13.81 8.36
N ASP A 213 21.00 14.49 7.59
CA ASP A 213 20.86 14.27 6.15
C ASP A 213 22.12 14.65 5.38
N LEU A 214 22.72 15.79 5.73
CA LEU A 214 24.02 16.18 5.18
C LEU A 214 25.09 15.12 5.47
N VAL A 215 25.08 14.52 6.66
CA VAL A 215 25.99 13.42 7.01
C VAL A 215 25.69 12.18 6.18
N GLN A 216 24.42 11.84 5.90
CA GLN A 216 24.08 10.72 5.00
C GLN A 216 24.69 10.91 3.62
N VAL A 217 24.48 12.06 2.99
CA VAL A 217 25.02 12.36 1.66
C VAL A 217 26.54 12.41 1.68
N ARG A 218 27.14 13.11 2.67
CA ARG A 218 28.59 13.22 2.82
C ARG A 218 29.27 11.84 2.88
N ASN A 219 28.69 10.91 3.64
CA ASN A 219 29.26 9.57 3.82
C ASN A 219 29.20 8.70 2.54
N ALA A 220 28.44 9.12 1.52
CA ALA A 220 28.30 8.44 0.24
C ALA A 220 28.88 9.21 -0.94
N LEU A 221 29.60 10.32 -0.70
CA LEU A 221 30.20 11.11 -1.77
C LEU A 221 31.12 10.28 -2.68
N ASN A 222 31.02 10.56 -3.97
CA ASN A 222 31.77 9.91 -5.04
C ASN A 222 31.50 8.40 -5.15
N GLN A 223 30.36 7.94 -4.63
CA GLN A 223 29.88 6.58 -4.82
C GLN A 223 28.69 6.60 -5.77
N ALA A 224 28.56 5.55 -6.58
CA ALA A 224 27.37 5.37 -7.38
C ALA A 224 26.16 5.07 -6.47
N PRO A 225 24.96 5.59 -6.78
CA PRO A 225 23.72 5.19 -6.14
C PRO A 225 23.52 3.67 -6.20
N THR A 226 23.10 3.08 -5.08
CA THR A 226 22.72 1.68 -4.94
C THR A 226 21.33 1.58 -4.32
N GLN A 227 20.74 0.38 -4.25
CA GLN A 227 19.45 0.17 -3.57
C GLN A 227 19.44 0.62 -2.10
N SER A 228 20.60 0.75 -1.45
CA SER A 228 20.70 1.22 -0.05
C SER A 228 21.11 2.68 0.10
N THR A 229 21.53 3.33 -0.99
CA THR A 229 22.14 4.68 -0.95
C THR A 229 21.49 5.67 -1.89
N PHE A 230 20.56 5.25 -2.75
CA PHE A 230 19.97 6.10 -3.79
C PHE A 230 19.24 7.34 -3.25
N THR A 231 18.74 7.32 -2.01
CA THR A 231 18.13 8.51 -1.37
C THR A 231 19.12 9.65 -1.11
N ARG A 232 20.43 9.36 -1.19
CA ARG A 232 21.52 10.33 -1.02
C ARG A 232 21.89 11.04 -2.33
N ASP A 233 21.45 10.50 -3.46
CA ASP A 233 21.44 11.18 -4.76
C ASP A 233 20.13 11.97 -4.83
N VAL A 234 20.16 13.14 -4.19
CA VAL A 234 19.00 14.01 -3.99
C VAL A 234 18.62 14.68 -5.30
N THR A 235 19.58 15.00 -6.17
CA THR A 235 19.28 15.53 -7.52
C THR A 235 18.72 14.45 -8.45
N ALA A 236 18.89 13.17 -8.10
CA ALA A 236 18.54 12.00 -8.90
C ALA A 236 19.24 12.03 -10.28
N ASP A 237 20.49 12.48 -10.34
CA ASP A 237 21.26 12.60 -11.57
C ASP A 237 22.15 11.37 -11.86
N GLY A 238 22.21 10.42 -10.92
CA GLY A 238 23.02 9.21 -11.03
C GLY A 238 24.40 9.33 -10.37
N ALA A 239 24.73 10.43 -9.71
CA ALA A 239 26.03 10.60 -9.05
C ALA A 239 25.90 11.28 -7.69
N ILE A 240 26.19 10.56 -6.60
CA ILE A 240 26.20 11.16 -5.25
C ILE A 240 27.44 12.06 -5.10
N ASN A 241 27.24 13.37 -5.12
CA ASN A 241 28.31 14.36 -5.18
C ASN A 241 27.99 15.66 -4.39
N ILE A 242 28.80 16.70 -4.60
CA ILE A 242 28.66 17.98 -3.87
C ILE A 242 27.35 18.71 -4.21
N PHE A 243 26.77 18.49 -5.38
CA PHE A 243 25.49 19.06 -5.77
C PHE A 243 24.33 18.52 -4.92
N ASP A 244 24.36 17.25 -4.53
CA ASP A 244 23.40 16.69 -3.56
C ASP A 244 23.54 17.33 -2.18
N LEU A 245 24.78 17.51 -1.71
CA LEU A 245 25.05 18.20 -0.45
C LEU A 245 24.53 19.64 -0.47
N VAL A 246 24.73 20.34 -1.59
CA VAL A 246 24.23 21.70 -1.78
C VAL A 246 22.69 21.70 -1.84
N ALA A 247 22.08 20.70 -2.47
CA ALA A 247 20.63 20.55 -2.51
C ALA A 247 20.04 20.41 -1.10
N VAL A 248 20.59 19.50 -0.27
CA VAL A 248 20.19 19.35 1.15
C VAL A 248 20.45 20.64 1.94
N ARG A 249 21.64 21.24 1.78
CA ARG A 249 22.00 22.48 2.49
C ARG A 249 21.00 23.61 2.25
N ASN A 250 20.51 23.75 1.01
CA ASN A 250 19.61 24.83 0.62
C ASN A 250 18.21 24.70 1.25
N VAL A 251 17.85 23.53 1.77
CA VAL A 251 16.54 23.24 2.37
C VAL A 251 16.66 22.77 3.83
N LEU A 252 17.78 23.10 4.49
CA LEU A 252 17.97 22.83 5.93
C LEU A 252 16.88 23.47 6.80
N ASN A 253 16.57 22.81 7.90
CA ASN A 253 15.56 23.21 8.88
C ASN A 253 14.14 23.24 8.29
N THR A 254 13.90 22.48 7.22
CA THR A 254 12.55 22.19 6.73
C THR A 254 12.07 20.87 7.32
N ALA A 255 10.75 20.74 7.46
CA ALA A 255 10.11 19.54 7.98
C ALA A 255 8.68 19.47 7.45
N LEU A 256 8.11 18.27 7.44
CA LEU A 256 6.67 18.10 7.21
C LEU A 256 5.90 18.67 8.41
N ALA A 257 4.88 19.49 8.11
CA ALA A 257 4.12 20.19 9.14
C ALA A 257 3.18 19.26 9.91
N ASN A 258 2.60 18.28 9.23
CA ASN A 258 1.63 17.34 9.78
C ASN A 258 1.94 15.93 9.25
N ALA A 259 1.53 14.91 10.00
CA ALA A 259 1.51 13.54 9.49
C ALA A 259 0.41 13.37 8.43
N CYS A 260 0.52 12.31 7.64
CA CYS A 260 -0.60 11.83 6.84
C CYS A 260 -1.81 11.52 7.74
N PRO A 261 -3.04 11.81 7.27
CA PRO A 261 -4.26 11.53 8.01
C PRO A 261 -4.48 10.03 8.27
#